data_AF-F4GZ09-F1
#
_entry.id   AF-F4GZ09-F1
#
_cell.length_a   1.000
_cell.length_b   1.000
_cell.length_c   1.000
_cell.angle_alpha   90.00
_cell.angle_beta   90.00
_cell.angle_gamma   90.00
#
_symmetry.space_group_name_H-M   'P 1'
#
loop_
_entity.id
_entity.type
_entity.pdbx_description
1 polymer ?
#
loop_
_entity_poly.entity_id
_entity_poly.type
_entity_poly.pdbx_seq_one_letter_code
_entity_poly.pdbx_strand_id
1 'polypeptide(L)'
;MSRRDVVVHPDATVLADAVAARLLTRLLDLQSHRSPVHVVLTGGTVGIASLAAVARSPLRDAVDWTGVHLWWGDERFLPDGHAARNETQAREALLDGLDALPAANVHPIPALSQDVPTPEAAAAAYARTLASFAPPGLLAPRFDVALFGMGPDGHVASLFPGHDTVHVTGVATVAVHDSPKPPPLRVSLTFDVVRASREVWVVAAGAEKAAAVASALSGAPVAETPAAGALGTERTLWLVDAAATTEAAPGAAGDAPTSVEGAGAVEGWSAVDAWFEQLAPQDVALVDAARSAREADLPDIAVSPLQGKFLHLLAQAVGARRVLELGTLGGYSTLWLARALPPDGTVATLEVSPEHARVARETFVRAGVDDQVEVLVGPAAQTLDRLAADGIEPFDLVFVDADKQTLAQYLDQVAGLVRPGALVVVDNVVRGGAVVDAQHPDDRVQGVRRFVERVVEDPRWDATALQTVGSKGYDGFALVRRTTA
;
A
#
# COMPACT_ATOMS: atom_id res chain seq x y z
N MET A 1 5.51 -15.75 13.52
CA MET A 1 4.75 -15.75 12.25
C MET A 1 5.55 -14.91 11.25
N SER A 2 5.73 -15.39 10.03
CA SER A 2 6.42 -14.65 8.96
C SER A 2 5.71 -13.33 8.68
N ARG A 3 6.46 -12.26 8.41
CA ARG A 3 5.89 -10.95 8.07
C ARG A 3 5.12 -11.06 6.75
N ARG A 4 3.82 -10.72 6.77
CA ARG A 4 2.97 -10.66 5.59
C ARG A 4 2.76 -9.20 5.21
N ASP A 5 3.31 -8.79 4.07
CA ASP A 5 3.12 -7.45 3.51
C ASP A 5 2.21 -7.53 2.28
N VAL A 6 1.37 -6.51 2.09
CA VAL A 6 0.55 -6.34 0.88
C VAL A 6 0.97 -5.03 0.24
N VAL A 7 1.35 -5.09 -1.04
CA VAL A 7 1.74 -3.95 -1.86
C VAL A 7 0.81 -3.91 -3.05
N VAL A 8 0.08 -2.82 -3.17
CA VAL A 8 -0.94 -2.59 -4.19
C VAL A 8 -0.38 -1.63 -5.23
N HIS A 9 -0.35 -2.07 -6.47
CA HIS A 9 0.08 -1.32 -7.63
C HIS A 9 -1.14 -0.84 -8.44
N PRO A 10 -1.03 0.19 -9.28
CA PRO A 10 -2.19 0.75 -10.00
C PRO A 10 -2.85 -0.23 -10.96
N ASP A 11 -2.05 -0.97 -11.72
CA ASP A 11 -2.50 -1.88 -12.76
C ASP A 11 -1.51 -3.04 -12.98
N ALA A 12 -1.91 -4.00 -13.81
CA ALA A 12 -1.13 -5.19 -14.14
C ALA A 12 0.25 -4.89 -14.77
N THR A 13 0.39 -3.78 -15.51
CA THR A 13 1.65 -3.41 -16.19
C THR A 13 2.63 -2.87 -15.17
N VAL A 14 2.19 -1.91 -14.34
CA VAL A 14 3.01 -1.35 -13.26
C VAL A 14 3.38 -2.44 -12.26
N LEU A 15 2.44 -3.32 -11.92
CA LEU A 15 2.72 -4.50 -11.09
C LEU A 15 3.85 -5.35 -11.67
N ALA A 16 3.83 -5.64 -12.98
CA ALA A 16 4.86 -6.43 -13.63
C ALA A 16 6.25 -5.74 -13.59
N ASP A 17 6.30 -4.44 -13.89
CA ASP A 17 7.53 -3.65 -13.82
C ASP A 17 8.06 -3.56 -12.36
N ALA A 18 7.17 -3.43 -11.38
CA ALA A 18 7.52 -3.40 -9.96
C ALA A 18 8.04 -4.76 -9.47
N VAL A 19 7.40 -5.87 -9.86
CA VAL A 19 7.90 -7.23 -9.59
C VAL A 19 9.31 -7.40 -10.16
N ALA A 20 9.55 -6.94 -11.39
CA ALA A 20 10.85 -7.01 -12.05
C ALA A 20 11.93 -6.20 -11.32
N ALA A 21 11.66 -4.93 -11.01
CA ALA A 21 12.59 -4.05 -10.31
C ALA A 21 12.92 -4.59 -8.91
N ARG A 22 11.91 -5.12 -8.21
CA ARG A 22 12.06 -5.73 -6.89
C ARG A 22 12.88 -7.00 -6.96
N LEU A 23 12.63 -7.86 -7.95
CA LEU A 23 13.39 -9.10 -8.16
C LEU A 23 14.86 -8.78 -8.42
N LEU A 24 15.15 -7.85 -9.34
CA LEU A 24 16.51 -7.45 -9.68
C LEU A 24 17.26 -6.86 -8.48
N THR A 25 16.66 -5.89 -7.79
CA THR A 25 17.25 -5.31 -6.57
C THR A 25 17.47 -6.37 -5.51
N ARG A 26 16.51 -7.29 -5.33
CA ARG A 26 16.63 -8.35 -4.34
C ARG A 26 17.75 -9.33 -4.68
N LEU A 27 17.91 -9.69 -5.95
CA LEU A 27 19.01 -10.53 -6.42
C LEU A 27 20.37 -9.88 -6.13
N LEU A 28 20.53 -8.59 -6.45
CA LEU A 28 21.76 -7.83 -6.17
C LEU A 28 22.11 -7.84 -4.67
N ASP A 29 21.12 -7.57 -3.81
CA ASP A 29 21.32 -7.57 -2.35
C ASP A 29 21.71 -8.96 -1.84
N LEU A 30 21.05 -10.01 -2.32
CA LEU A 30 21.31 -11.39 -1.91
C LEU A 30 22.70 -11.84 -2.35
N GLN A 31 23.11 -11.52 -3.58
CA GLN A 31 24.41 -11.89 -4.14
C GLN A 31 25.59 -11.27 -3.39
N SER A 32 25.35 -10.21 -2.61
CA SER A 32 26.37 -9.62 -1.74
C SER A 32 26.81 -10.54 -0.58
N HIS A 33 26.01 -11.56 -0.24
CA HIS A 33 26.29 -12.42 0.91
C HIS A 33 25.81 -13.87 0.76
N ARG A 34 25.28 -14.24 -0.42
CA ARG A 34 24.80 -15.59 -0.74
C ARG A 34 25.20 -15.97 -2.16
N SER A 35 25.63 -17.21 -2.33
CA SER A 35 25.82 -17.85 -3.62
C SER A 35 25.79 -19.38 -3.43
N PRO A 36 25.02 -20.14 -4.21
CA PRO A 36 24.08 -19.68 -5.24
C PRO A 36 22.82 -19.02 -4.65
N VAL A 37 22.10 -18.26 -5.48
CA VAL A 37 20.75 -17.73 -5.18
C VAL A 37 19.71 -18.53 -5.94
N HIS A 38 18.67 -19.02 -5.27
CA HIS A 38 17.65 -19.86 -5.89
C HIS A 38 16.32 -19.11 -6.04
N VAL A 39 15.81 -19.01 -7.28
CA VAL A 39 14.56 -18.30 -7.61
C VAL A 39 13.55 -19.23 -8.29
N VAL A 40 12.31 -19.24 -7.79
CA VAL A 40 11.18 -19.90 -8.46
C VAL A 40 10.43 -18.89 -9.32
N LEU A 41 10.28 -19.22 -10.59
CA LEU A 41 9.50 -18.51 -11.59
C LEU A 41 8.07 -19.06 -11.66
N THR A 42 7.17 -18.22 -12.15
CA THR A 42 5.77 -18.55 -12.42
C THR A 42 5.43 -18.20 -13.86
N GLY A 43 4.52 -18.97 -14.44
CA GLY A 43 3.83 -18.55 -15.67
C GLY A 43 2.72 -17.54 -15.40
N GLY A 44 1.81 -17.43 -16.37
CA GLY A 44 0.67 -16.52 -16.31
C GLY A 44 1.02 -15.11 -16.77
N THR A 45 0.00 -14.34 -17.13
CA THR A 45 0.15 -13.06 -17.85
C THR A 45 1.11 -12.09 -17.15
N VAL A 46 0.89 -11.83 -15.85
CA VAL A 46 1.74 -10.90 -15.09
C VAL A 46 3.12 -11.48 -14.79
N GLY A 47 3.21 -12.79 -14.52
CA GLY A 47 4.49 -13.45 -14.26
C GLY A 47 5.45 -13.31 -15.46
N ILE A 48 4.96 -13.61 -16.66
CA ILE A 48 5.74 -13.47 -17.90
C ILE A 48 5.99 -12.00 -18.24
N ALA A 49 5.00 -11.11 -18.04
CA ALA A 49 5.22 -9.67 -18.20
C ALA A 49 6.32 -9.13 -17.28
N SER A 50 6.44 -9.67 -16.07
CA SER A 50 7.51 -9.32 -15.13
C SER A 50 8.88 -9.76 -15.66
N LEU A 51 8.98 -10.95 -16.26
CA LEU A 51 10.23 -11.39 -16.91
C LEU A 51 10.60 -10.51 -18.10
N ALA A 52 9.63 -10.13 -18.93
CA ALA A 52 9.85 -9.19 -20.02
C ALA A 52 10.29 -7.81 -19.51
N ALA A 53 9.77 -7.37 -18.36
CA ALA A 53 10.21 -6.14 -17.70
C ALA A 53 11.63 -6.25 -17.15
N VAL A 54 12.02 -7.41 -16.59
CA VAL A 54 13.41 -7.70 -16.22
C VAL A 54 14.31 -7.55 -17.44
N ALA A 55 13.92 -8.08 -18.60
CA ALA A 55 14.73 -8.03 -19.82
C ALA A 55 14.99 -6.60 -20.31
N ARG A 56 14.07 -5.65 -20.05
CA ARG A 56 14.19 -4.23 -20.42
C ARG A 56 14.94 -3.38 -19.39
N SER A 57 15.13 -3.87 -18.18
CA SER A 57 15.69 -3.09 -17.07
C SER A 57 17.20 -2.95 -17.18
N PRO A 58 17.78 -1.75 -16.95
CA PRO A 58 19.24 -1.58 -16.90
C PRO A 58 19.88 -2.32 -15.72
N LEU A 59 19.11 -2.67 -14.68
CA LEU A 59 19.61 -3.46 -13.55
C LEU A 59 19.82 -4.94 -13.92
N ARG A 60 19.30 -5.41 -15.06
CA ARG A 60 19.50 -6.77 -15.56
C ARG A 60 20.97 -7.13 -15.66
N ASP A 61 21.78 -6.23 -16.19
CA ASP A 61 23.20 -6.48 -16.45
C ASP A 61 24.05 -6.31 -15.19
N ALA A 62 23.48 -5.76 -14.10
CA ALA A 62 24.15 -5.69 -12.81
C ALA A 62 24.06 -7.00 -12.02
N VAL A 63 23.08 -7.86 -12.32
CA VAL A 63 22.92 -9.16 -11.66
C VAL A 63 23.96 -10.14 -12.21
N ASP A 64 24.67 -10.84 -11.33
CA ASP A 64 25.58 -11.92 -11.73
C ASP A 64 24.77 -13.19 -11.99
N TRP A 65 24.27 -13.36 -13.21
CA TRP A 65 23.46 -14.52 -13.60
C TRP A 65 24.18 -15.87 -13.48
N THR A 66 25.52 -15.89 -13.36
CA THR A 66 26.28 -17.13 -13.14
C THR A 66 26.02 -17.76 -11.77
N GLY A 67 25.60 -16.96 -10.79
CA GLY A 67 25.24 -17.40 -9.44
C GLY A 67 23.75 -17.61 -9.19
N VAL A 68 22.88 -17.43 -10.19
CA VAL A 68 21.42 -17.55 -10.05
C VAL A 68 20.94 -18.88 -10.60
N HIS A 69 20.19 -19.65 -9.80
CA HIS A 69 19.48 -20.86 -10.20
C HIS A 69 17.99 -20.60 -10.36
N LEU A 70 17.44 -20.90 -11.54
CA LEU A 70 16.03 -20.68 -11.89
C LEU A 70 15.24 -21.98 -11.90
N TRP A 71 14.07 -21.93 -11.27
CA TRP A 71 13.15 -23.06 -11.06
C TRP A 71 11.73 -22.66 -11.46
N TRP A 72 10.82 -23.62 -11.59
CA TRP A 72 9.39 -23.34 -11.83
C TRP A 72 8.50 -23.88 -10.71
N GLY A 73 7.49 -23.08 -10.34
CA GLY A 73 6.49 -23.44 -9.34
C GLY A 73 5.48 -24.47 -9.84
N ASP A 74 5.12 -24.36 -11.11
CA ASP A 74 4.33 -25.35 -11.85
C ASP A 74 4.68 -25.31 -13.34
N GLU A 75 4.21 -26.33 -14.06
CA GLU A 75 4.33 -26.40 -15.51
C GLU A 75 3.18 -27.17 -16.15
N ARG A 76 2.82 -26.76 -17.36
CA ARG A 76 1.86 -27.45 -18.22
C ARG A 76 2.60 -28.62 -18.85
N PHE A 77 2.10 -29.83 -18.62
CA PHE A 77 2.75 -31.05 -19.11
C PHE A 77 2.47 -31.24 -20.60
N LEU A 78 3.26 -30.56 -21.42
CA LEU A 78 3.16 -30.46 -22.87
C LEU A 78 4.52 -30.76 -23.51
N PRO A 79 4.58 -31.00 -24.84
CA PRO A 79 5.85 -31.19 -25.54
C PRO A 79 6.79 -30.00 -25.37
N ASP A 80 8.08 -30.27 -25.53
CA ASP A 80 9.11 -29.24 -25.47
C ASP A 80 8.89 -28.13 -26.52
N GLY A 81 9.20 -26.88 -26.16
CA GLY A 81 8.96 -25.70 -27.00
C GLY A 81 7.49 -25.34 -27.24
N HIS A 82 6.52 -26.04 -26.64
CA HIS A 82 5.11 -25.70 -26.82
C HIS A 82 4.80 -24.32 -26.20
N ALA A 83 4.10 -23.44 -26.92
CA ALA A 83 3.87 -22.03 -26.54
C ALA A 83 3.10 -21.83 -25.21
N ALA A 84 2.31 -22.81 -24.80
CA ALA A 84 1.59 -22.78 -23.52
C ALA A 84 2.43 -23.21 -22.29
N ARG A 85 3.68 -23.68 -22.49
CA ARG A 85 4.58 -23.99 -21.39
C ARG A 85 5.11 -22.72 -20.74
N ASN A 86 5.20 -22.73 -19.42
CA ASN A 86 5.76 -21.66 -18.62
C ASN A 86 7.24 -21.46 -18.94
N GLU A 87 7.98 -22.53 -19.21
CA GLU A 87 9.39 -22.42 -19.58
C GLU A 87 9.61 -21.78 -20.96
N THR A 88 8.87 -22.21 -21.99
CA THR A 88 8.93 -21.58 -23.33
C THR A 88 8.69 -20.07 -23.22
N GLN A 89 7.65 -19.66 -22.48
CA GLN A 89 7.33 -18.24 -22.28
C GLN A 89 8.43 -17.48 -21.52
N ALA A 90 9.05 -18.10 -20.52
CA ALA A 90 10.14 -17.48 -19.78
C ALA A 90 11.43 -17.34 -20.61
N ARG A 91 11.71 -18.31 -21.49
CA ARG A 91 12.81 -18.23 -22.47
C ARG A 91 12.65 -17.05 -23.40
N GLU A 92 11.50 -16.96 -24.05
CA GLU A 92 11.16 -15.88 -24.98
C GLU A 92 11.17 -14.52 -24.28
N ALA A 93 10.67 -14.43 -23.05
CA ALA A 93 10.56 -13.17 -22.32
C ALA A 93 11.90 -12.67 -21.73
N LEU A 94 12.81 -13.57 -21.34
CA LEU A 94 14.03 -13.19 -20.62
C LEU A 94 15.21 -14.13 -20.87
N LEU A 95 15.06 -15.44 -20.60
CA LEU A 95 16.23 -16.31 -20.36
C LEU A 95 17.14 -16.43 -21.59
N ASP A 96 16.60 -16.46 -22.80
CA ASP A 96 17.41 -16.57 -24.02
C ASP A 96 18.15 -15.26 -24.36
N GLY A 97 17.79 -14.16 -23.70
CA GLY A 97 18.50 -12.87 -23.77
C GLY A 97 19.56 -12.68 -22.67
N LEU A 98 19.82 -13.69 -21.84
CA LEU A 98 20.81 -13.64 -20.75
C LEU A 98 22.06 -14.47 -21.11
N ASP A 99 23.02 -13.87 -21.82
CA ASP A 99 24.26 -14.55 -22.26
C ASP A 99 25.09 -15.14 -21.10
N ALA A 100 25.02 -14.53 -19.91
CA ALA A 100 25.79 -14.94 -18.74
C ALA A 100 25.09 -16.03 -17.88
N LEU A 101 23.87 -16.46 -18.23
CA LEU A 101 23.12 -17.46 -17.48
C LEU A 101 23.56 -18.90 -17.89
N PRO A 102 24.18 -19.68 -16.99
CA PRO A 102 24.60 -21.04 -17.34
C PRO A 102 23.39 -21.95 -17.56
N ALA A 103 23.42 -22.76 -18.62
CA ALA A 103 22.34 -23.72 -18.89
C ALA A 103 22.11 -24.70 -17.71
N ALA A 104 23.17 -25.05 -16.99
CA ALA A 104 23.10 -25.91 -15.79
C ALA A 104 22.37 -25.25 -14.60
N ASN A 105 22.13 -23.94 -14.66
CA ASN A 105 21.41 -23.21 -13.62
C ASN A 105 19.93 -23.04 -13.93
N VAL A 106 19.46 -23.51 -15.10
CA VAL A 106 18.04 -23.46 -15.48
C VAL A 106 17.44 -24.85 -15.30
N HIS A 107 16.50 -24.97 -14.37
CA HIS A 107 15.91 -26.25 -13.94
C HIS A 107 14.44 -26.34 -14.35
N PRO A 108 14.13 -26.58 -15.64
CA PRO A 108 12.74 -26.72 -16.08
C PRO A 108 12.10 -27.98 -15.51
N ILE A 109 10.79 -27.91 -15.27
CA ILE A 109 10.00 -29.13 -15.09
C ILE A 109 10.03 -29.92 -16.41
N PRO A 110 10.29 -31.25 -16.39
CA PRO A 110 10.40 -32.04 -17.62
C PRO A 110 9.15 -31.99 -18.51
N ALA A 111 9.38 -31.82 -19.80
CA ALA A 111 8.35 -31.80 -20.84
C ALA A 111 7.83 -33.22 -21.15
N LEU A 112 6.67 -33.29 -21.81
CA LEU A 112 6.19 -34.54 -22.40
C LEU A 112 7.18 -35.03 -23.48
N SER A 113 7.68 -36.24 -23.30
CA SER A 113 8.60 -36.90 -24.23
C SER A 113 8.45 -38.42 -24.15
N GLN A 114 9.21 -39.17 -24.96
CA GLN A 114 9.24 -40.62 -24.85
C GLN A 114 9.80 -41.09 -23.50
N ASP A 115 10.81 -40.38 -22.98
CA ASP A 115 11.46 -40.72 -21.70
C ASP A 115 10.66 -40.25 -20.48
N VAL A 116 9.81 -39.24 -20.68
CA VAL A 116 8.90 -38.69 -19.66
C VAL A 116 7.48 -38.68 -20.22
N PRO A 117 6.79 -39.84 -20.24
CA PRO A 117 5.50 -39.97 -20.91
C PRO A 117 4.30 -39.52 -20.05
N THR A 118 4.47 -39.35 -18.73
CA THR A 118 3.38 -39.00 -17.80
C THR A 118 3.77 -37.85 -16.86
N PRO A 119 2.81 -37.08 -16.33
CA PRO A 119 3.09 -36.02 -15.36
C PRO A 119 3.70 -36.56 -14.05
N GLU A 120 3.46 -37.82 -13.68
CA GLU A 120 4.12 -38.47 -12.53
C GLU A 120 5.61 -38.69 -12.80
N ALA A 121 5.95 -39.15 -14.00
CA ALA A 121 7.35 -39.31 -14.40
C ALA A 121 8.07 -37.95 -14.37
N ALA A 122 7.41 -36.90 -14.83
CA ALA A 122 7.92 -35.54 -14.80
C ALA A 122 8.07 -35.02 -13.35
N ALA A 123 7.06 -35.19 -12.51
CA ALA A 123 7.09 -34.81 -11.09
C ALA A 123 8.24 -35.55 -10.36
N ALA A 124 8.34 -36.86 -10.52
CA ALA A 124 9.39 -37.65 -9.89
C ALA A 124 10.80 -37.25 -10.37
N ALA A 125 10.96 -36.94 -11.67
CA ALA A 125 12.21 -36.43 -12.20
C ALA A 125 12.56 -35.05 -11.64
N TYR A 126 11.60 -34.13 -11.60
CA TYR A 126 11.81 -32.80 -11.04
C TYR A 126 12.11 -32.83 -9.54
N ALA A 127 11.44 -33.71 -8.77
CA ALA A 127 11.75 -33.95 -7.37
C ALA A 127 13.18 -34.45 -7.14
N ARG A 128 13.71 -35.31 -8.03
CA ARG A 128 15.12 -35.75 -7.94
C ARG A 128 16.09 -34.59 -8.18
N THR A 129 15.79 -33.72 -9.15
CA THR A 129 16.60 -32.52 -9.39
C THR A 129 16.53 -31.57 -8.20
N LEU A 130 15.35 -31.30 -7.64
CA LEU A 130 15.21 -30.49 -6.43
C LEU A 130 16.02 -31.07 -5.26
N ALA A 131 15.95 -32.39 -5.06
CA ALA A 131 16.68 -33.07 -3.98
C ALA A 131 18.21 -32.98 -4.13
N SER A 132 18.76 -32.90 -5.35
CA SER A 132 20.22 -32.77 -5.54
C SER A 132 20.77 -31.40 -5.13
N PHE A 133 19.90 -30.41 -4.94
CA PHE A 133 20.25 -29.08 -4.41
C PHE A 133 19.71 -28.84 -3.00
N ALA A 134 19.02 -29.81 -2.40
CA ALA A 134 18.39 -29.65 -1.09
C ALA A 134 19.41 -29.76 0.05
N PRO A 135 19.38 -28.85 1.03
CA PRO A 135 20.08 -29.04 2.30
C PRO A 135 19.58 -30.31 3.01
N PRO A 136 20.38 -30.93 3.90
CA PRO A 136 19.94 -32.05 4.70
C PRO A 136 18.61 -31.78 5.41
N GLY A 137 17.64 -32.67 5.24
CA GLY A 137 16.32 -32.58 5.87
C GLY A 137 15.28 -31.75 5.09
N LEU A 138 15.61 -31.22 3.91
CA LEU A 138 14.66 -30.56 3.02
C LEU A 138 14.41 -31.36 1.73
N LEU A 139 13.26 -31.11 1.12
CA LEU A 139 12.83 -31.74 -0.13
C LEU A 139 13.32 -31.00 -1.39
N ALA A 140 13.78 -29.76 -1.22
CA ALA A 140 14.19 -28.84 -2.28
C ALA A 140 15.26 -27.87 -1.73
N PRO A 141 16.00 -27.16 -2.60
CA PRO A 141 16.78 -26.01 -2.17
C PRO A 141 15.89 -25.00 -1.43
N ARG A 142 16.47 -24.27 -0.48
CA ARG A 142 15.77 -23.13 0.13
C ARG A 142 15.73 -22.01 -0.89
N PHE A 143 14.59 -21.82 -1.53
CA PHE A 143 14.39 -20.72 -2.46
C PHE A 143 14.50 -19.38 -1.74
N ASP A 144 15.32 -18.48 -2.26
CA ASP A 144 15.45 -17.13 -1.73
C ASP A 144 14.22 -16.29 -2.07
N VAL A 145 13.73 -16.41 -3.31
CA VAL A 145 12.48 -15.80 -3.78
C VAL A 145 11.68 -16.84 -4.57
N ALA A 146 10.42 -17.05 -4.20
CA ALA A 146 9.51 -17.89 -4.94
C ALA A 146 8.28 -17.09 -5.41
N LEU A 147 8.18 -16.87 -6.73
CA LEU A 147 7.08 -16.15 -7.37
C LEU A 147 5.94 -17.12 -7.69
N PHE A 148 4.72 -16.73 -7.35
CA PHE A 148 3.50 -17.45 -7.73
C PHE A 148 2.44 -16.48 -8.24
N GLY A 149 1.94 -16.72 -9.45
CA GLY A 149 0.70 -16.10 -9.88
C GLY A 149 -0.50 -16.65 -9.10
N MET A 150 -1.55 -15.84 -8.93
CA MET A 150 -2.81 -16.29 -8.33
C MET A 150 -3.96 -16.35 -9.34
N GLY A 151 -4.73 -17.44 -9.34
CA GLY A 151 -5.98 -17.56 -10.09
C GLY A 151 -7.18 -16.85 -9.44
N PRO A 152 -8.28 -16.63 -10.16
CA PRO A 152 -9.52 -16.02 -9.62
C PRO A 152 -10.24 -16.93 -8.62
N ASP A 153 -9.95 -18.22 -8.68
CA ASP A 153 -10.31 -19.28 -7.74
C ASP A 153 -9.31 -19.38 -6.57
N GLY A 154 -8.30 -18.52 -6.48
CA GLY A 154 -7.33 -18.52 -5.39
C GLY A 154 -6.29 -19.64 -5.44
N HIS A 155 -6.18 -20.37 -6.56
CA HIS A 155 -5.07 -21.31 -6.75
C HIS A 155 -3.73 -20.56 -6.90
N VAL A 156 -2.65 -21.23 -6.49
CA VAL A 156 -1.26 -20.87 -6.77
C VAL A 156 -0.55 -22.07 -7.38
N ALA A 157 0.46 -21.84 -8.21
CA ALA A 157 1.10 -22.92 -8.97
C ALA A 157 0.00 -23.73 -9.73
N SER A 158 -0.04 -25.05 -9.56
CA SER A 158 -1.16 -25.88 -10.00
C SER A 158 -1.89 -26.56 -8.83
N LEU A 159 -2.01 -25.85 -7.70
CA LEU A 159 -2.69 -26.30 -6.48
C LEU A 159 -4.08 -25.64 -6.39
N PHE A 160 -5.11 -26.34 -6.85
CA PHE A 160 -6.48 -25.82 -7.01
C PHE A 160 -7.39 -26.10 -5.81
N PRO A 161 -8.35 -25.20 -5.49
CA PRO A 161 -9.38 -25.50 -4.50
C PRO A 161 -10.14 -26.78 -4.83
N GLY A 162 -10.46 -27.57 -3.80
CA GLY A 162 -11.19 -28.83 -3.95
C GLY A 162 -10.43 -29.97 -4.63
N HIS A 163 -9.13 -29.79 -4.92
CA HIS A 163 -8.28 -30.81 -5.53
C HIS A 163 -7.35 -31.45 -4.49
N ASP A 164 -7.25 -32.78 -4.44
CA ASP A 164 -6.48 -33.51 -3.40
C ASP A 164 -4.99 -33.11 -3.35
N THR A 165 -4.48 -32.56 -4.45
CA THR A 165 -3.11 -32.04 -4.57
C THR A 165 -2.76 -30.98 -3.52
N VAL A 166 -3.73 -30.24 -2.97
CA VAL A 166 -3.49 -29.24 -1.90
C VAL A 166 -3.17 -29.87 -0.54
N HIS A 167 -3.49 -31.17 -0.37
CA HIS A 167 -3.29 -31.93 0.86
C HIS A 167 -2.05 -32.85 0.82
N VAL A 168 -1.38 -32.93 -0.33
CA VAL A 168 -0.19 -33.76 -0.51
C VAL A 168 0.96 -33.20 0.33
N THR A 169 1.55 -34.08 1.15
CA THR A 169 2.67 -33.78 2.05
C THR A 169 3.73 -34.88 1.94
N GLY A 170 4.96 -34.58 2.38
CA GLY A 170 6.10 -35.49 2.38
C GLY A 170 6.83 -35.64 1.03
N VAL A 171 6.39 -34.93 -0.01
CA VAL A 171 6.99 -34.97 -1.35
C VAL A 171 7.13 -33.58 -1.95
N ALA A 172 8.16 -33.37 -2.78
CA ALA A 172 8.49 -32.05 -3.31
C ALA A 172 7.50 -31.54 -4.37
N THR A 173 6.96 -32.47 -5.16
CA THR A 173 6.20 -32.20 -6.37
C THR A 173 5.04 -33.15 -6.51
N VAL A 174 3.99 -32.74 -7.22
CA VAL A 174 2.81 -33.55 -7.49
C VAL A 174 2.40 -33.45 -8.95
N ALA A 175 1.95 -34.57 -9.51
CA ALA A 175 1.26 -34.59 -10.80
C ALA A 175 -0.19 -34.15 -10.61
N VAL A 176 -0.66 -33.26 -11.48
CA VAL A 176 -2.03 -32.75 -11.46
C VAL A 176 -2.74 -33.24 -12.70
N HIS A 177 -3.81 -33.98 -12.47
CA HIS A 177 -4.78 -34.36 -13.50
C HIS A 177 -5.99 -33.45 -13.41
N ASP A 178 -6.77 -33.36 -14.49
CA ASP A 178 -8.05 -32.67 -14.50
C ASP A 178 -8.03 -31.22 -13.99
N SER A 179 -6.94 -30.49 -14.27
CA SER A 179 -6.86 -29.07 -13.94
C SER A 179 -8.09 -28.35 -14.52
N PRO A 180 -8.80 -27.52 -13.72
CA PRO A 180 -9.98 -26.79 -14.18
C PRO A 180 -9.62 -25.72 -15.23
N LYS A 181 -8.33 -25.49 -15.46
CA LYS A 181 -7.80 -24.60 -16.49
C LYS A 181 -7.01 -25.38 -17.53
N PRO A 182 -7.32 -25.26 -18.83
CA PRO A 182 -6.60 -25.98 -19.87
C PRO A 182 -5.11 -25.57 -19.90
N PRO A 183 -4.19 -26.50 -20.22
CA PRO A 183 -4.40 -27.95 -20.36
C PRO A 183 -4.59 -28.66 -19.00
N PRO A 184 -5.25 -29.84 -18.97
CA PRO A 184 -5.60 -30.53 -17.74
C PRO A 184 -4.40 -31.15 -17.01
N LEU A 185 -3.37 -31.57 -17.75
CA LEU A 185 -2.19 -32.24 -17.20
C LEU A 185 -1.10 -31.22 -16.83
N ARG A 186 -0.69 -31.24 -15.57
CA ARG A 186 0.33 -30.33 -15.03
C ARG A 186 1.21 -31.03 -14.00
N VAL A 187 2.29 -30.36 -13.65
CA VAL A 187 3.16 -30.71 -12.52
C VAL A 187 3.33 -29.48 -11.65
N SER A 188 3.23 -29.65 -10.33
CA SER A 188 3.30 -28.54 -9.36
C SER A 188 4.29 -28.84 -8.25
N LEU A 189 4.92 -27.81 -7.69
CA LEU A 189 5.45 -27.87 -6.33
C LEU A 189 4.31 -28.09 -5.33
N THR A 190 4.60 -28.77 -4.23
CA THR A 190 3.68 -28.92 -3.08
C THR A 190 3.86 -27.79 -2.07
N PHE A 191 2.91 -27.65 -1.13
CA PHE A 191 3.03 -26.65 -0.07
C PHE A 191 4.22 -26.87 0.86
N ASP A 192 4.74 -28.10 0.99
CA ASP A 192 5.96 -28.35 1.77
C ASP A 192 7.15 -27.59 1.20
N VAL A 193 7.26 -27.54 -0.13
CA VAL A 193 8.33 -26.81 -0.80
C VAL A 193 8.04 -25.31 -0.81
N VAL A 194 6.81 -24.90 -1.13
CA VAL A 194 6.41 -23.48 -1.12
C VAL A 194 6.73 -22.86 0.24
N ARG A 195 6.33 -23.53 1.33
CA ARG A 195 6.52 -23.04 2.71
C ARG A 195 7.94 -23.12 3.23
N ALA A 196 8.82 -23.86 2.56
CA ALA A 196 10.24 -23.89 2.88
C ALA A 196 11.04 -22.73 2.24
N SER A 197 10.41 -21.96 1.34
CA SER A 197 11.00 -20.78 0.69
C SER A 197 11.17 -19.63 1.69
N ARG A 198 12.26 -18.86 1.58
CA ARG A 198 12.51 -17.70 2.45
C ARG A 198 11.49 -16.60 2.20
N GLU A 199 11.39 -16.17 0.96
CA GLU A 199 10.37 -15.22 0.51
C GLU A 199 9.41 -15.87 -0.48
N VAL A 200 8.12 -15.75 -0.20
CA VAL A 200 7.06 -16.14 -1.13
C VAL A 200 6.37 -14.88 -1.61
N TRP A 201 6.36 -14.67 -2.93
CA TRP A 201 5.74 -13.50 -3.56
C TRP A 201 4.52 -13.98 -4.35
N VAL A 202 3.33 -13.55 -3.91
CA VAL A 202 2.07 -13.84 -4.58
C VAL A 202 1.71 -12.66 -5.46
N VAL A 203 1.62 -12.89 -6.78
CA VAL A 203 1.37 -11.86 -7.78
C VAL A 203 -0.04 -12.01 -8.34
N ALA A 204 -0.89 -10.99 -8.19
CA ALA A 204 -2.28 -11.04 -8.66
C ALA A 204 -2.74 -9.70 -9.24
N ALA A 205 -3.12 -9.69 -10.52
CA ALA A 205 -3.77 -8.55 -11.15
C ALA A 205 -5.16 -8.90 -11.65
N GLY A 206 -6.05 -7.90 -11.69
CA GLY A 206 -7.38 -7.98 -12.26
C GLY A 206 -8.48 -8.12 -11.22
N ALA A 207 -9.62 -7.48 -11.50
CA ALA A 207 -10.80 -7.48 -10.62
C ALA A 207 -11.36 -8.89 -10.38
N GLU A 208 -11.18 -9.81 -11.33
CA GLU A 208 -11.58 -11.21 -11.16
C GLU A 208 -10.82 -11.93 -10.04
N LYS A 209 -9.73 -11.33 -9.53
CA LYS A 209 -8.92 -11.87 -8.43
C LYS A 209 -9.30 -11.33 -7.07
N ALA A 210 -10.07 -10.24 -6.99
CA ALA A 210 -10.29 -9.50 -5.75
C ALA A 210 -10.85 -10.35 -4.61
N ALA A 211 -11.89 -11.15 -4.90
CA ALA A 211 -12.49 -12.05 -3.90
C ALA A 211 -11.48 -13.10 -3.39
N ALA A 212 -10.67 -13.68 -4.28
CA ALA A 212 -9.65 -14.65 -3.91
C ALA A 212 -8.49 -14.02 -3.11
N VAL A 213 -8.08 -12.79 -3.46
CA VAL A 213 -7.08 -12.03 -2.69
C VAL A 213 -7.61 -11.75 -1.28
N ALA A 214 -8.83 -11.23 -1.16
CA ALA A 214 -9.45 -10.94 0.13
C ALA A 214 -9.59 -12.21 0.98
N SER A 215 -10.06 -13.32 0.39
CA SER A 215 -10.17 -14.63 1.05
C SER A 215 -8.81 -15.16 1.54
N ALA A 216 -7.77 -15.06 0.73
CA ALA A 216 -6.45 -15.51 1.14
C ALA A 216 -5.87 -14.65 2.27
N LEU A 217 -6.06 -13.33 2.18
CA LEU A 217 -5.60 -12.39 3.18
C LEU A 217 -6.41 -12.47 4.49
N SER A 218 -7.67 -12.87 4.48
CA SER A 218 -8.44 -13.13 5.70
C SER A 218 -8.05 -14.43 6.40
N GLY A 219 -7.21 -15.25 5.77
CA GLY A 219 -6.72 -16.51 6.34
C GLY A 219 -7.67 -17.69 6.11
N ALA A 220 -8.41 -17.68 4.99
CA ALA A 220 -9.26 -18.79 4.61
C ALA A 220 -8.51 -20.13 4.57
N PRO A 221 -9.18 -21.27 4.80
CA PRO A 221 -8.57 -22.58 4.72
C PRO A 221 -7.91 -22.82 3.36
N VAL A 222 -6.72 -23.43 3.36
CA VAL A 222 -5.95 -23.73 2.13
C VAL A 222 -6.72 -24.60 1.14
N ALA A 223 -7.65 -25.43 1.63
CA ALA A 223 -8.52 -26.25 0.77
C ALA A 223 -9.51 -25.40 -0.06
N GLU A 224 -9.89 -24.23 0.46
CA GLU A 224 -10.84 -23.29 -0.16
C GLU A 224 -10.11 -22.19 -0.93
N THR A 225 -9.00 -21.68 -0.38
CA THR A 225 -8.17 -20.64 -1.02
C THR A 225 -6.69 -21.02 -0.88
N PRO A 226 -6.15 -21.83 -1.80
CA PRO A 226 -4.77 -22.32 -1.75
C PRO A 226 -3.72 -21.22 -1.58
N ALA A 227 -3.93 -20.03 -2.14
CA ALA A 227 -3.04 -18.88 -1.98
C ALA A 227 -2.82 -18.46 -0.51
N ALA A 228 -3.76 -18.75 0.41
CA ALA A 228 -3.57 -18.55 1.85
C ALA A 228 -2.40 -19.39 2.42
N GLY A 229 -2.10 -20.51 1.76
CA GLY A 229 -1.03 -21.43 2.12
C GLY A 229 0.35 -21.06 1.56
N ALA A 230 0.42 -20.07 0.68
CA ALA A 230 1.65 -19.60 0.05
C ALA A 230 2.43 -18.67 0.97
N LEU A 231 3.05 -19.25 2.00
CA LEU A 231 3.73 -18.51 3.08
C LEU A 231 5.24 -18.75 3.03
N GLY A 232 6.05 -17.70 3.03
CA GLY A 232 7.51 -17.81 3.16
C GLY A 232 7.98 -17.83 4.61
N THR A 233 9.14 -18.43 4.89
CA THR A 233 9.68 -18.55 6.25
C THR A 233 10.14 -17.20 6.82
N GLU A 234 10.61 -16.30 5.97
CA GLU A 234 11.07 -14.96 6.35
C GLU A 234 10.03 -13.89 5.99
N ARG A 235 9.51 -13.95 4.77
CA ARG A 235 8.57 -12.96 4.24
C ARG A 235 7.53 -13.59 3.33
N THR A 236 6.30 -13.11 3.45
CA THR A 236 5.26 -13.34 2.45
C THR A 236 4.84 -11.98 1.89
N LEU A 237 4.98 -11.80 0.60
CA LEU A 237 4.73 -10.53 -0.07
C LEU A 237 3.62 -10.69 -1.10
N TRP A 238 2.52 -9.97 -0.91
CA TRP A 238 1.44 -9.89 -1.87
C TRP A 238 1.68 -8.68 -2.76
N LEU A 239 1.90 -8.93 -4.05
CA LEU A 239 2.08 -7.91 -5.09
C LEU A 239 0.83 -7.95 -5.94
N VAL A 240 -0.07 -7.01 -5.69
CA VAL A 240 -1.39 -6.99 -6.32
C VAL A 240 -1.60 -5.71 -7.09
N ASP A 241 -2.50 -5.70 -8.08
CA ASP A 241 -3.00 -4.44 -8.61
C ASP A 241 -4.24 -3.96 -7.84
N ALA A 242 -4.62 -2.69 -8.04
CA ALA A 242 -5.74 -2.09 -7.34
C ALA A 242 -7.06 -2.83 -7.62
N ALA A 243 -7.25 -3.26 -8.87
CA ALA A 243 -8.42 -4.03 -9.29
C ALA A 243 -8.52 -5.34 -8.49
N ALA A 244 -7.42 -6.01 -8.19
CA ALA A 244 -7.37 -7.22 -7.37
C ALA A 244 -7.54 -6.96 -5.86
N THR A 245 -7.86 -5.73 -5.43
CA THR A 245 -8.12 -5.40 -4.01
C THR A 245 -9.49 -4.80 -3.74
N THR A 246 -10.22 -4.38 -4.78
CA THR A 246 -11.58 -3.85 -4.68
C THR A 246 -12.60 -4.93 -4.97
N GLU A 247 -13.50 -5.25 -4.03
CA GLU A 247 -14.65 -6.11 -4.33
C GLU A 247 -15.52 -5.44 -5.40
N ALA A 248 -15.79 -6.17 -6.48
CA ALA A 248 -16.67 -5.69 -7.54
C ALA A 248 -18.11 -5.59 -7.00
N ALA A 249 -18.62 -4.38 -6.82
CA ALA A 249 -20.05 -4.17 -6.69
C ALA A 249 -20.72 -4.55 -8.03
N PRO A 250 -21.80 -5.34 -8.04
CA PRO A 250 -22.52 -5.65 -9.26
C PRO A 250 -23.30 -4.42 -9.73
N GLY A 251 -22.82 -3.77 -10.79
CA GLY A 251 -23.56 -2.76 -11.55
C GLY A 251 -23.31 -1.32 -11.13
N ALA A 252 -22.22 -0.74 -11.61
CA ALA A 252 -22.11 0.70 -11.82
C ALA A 252 -21.20 0.95 -13.03
N ALA A 253 -21.81 1.09 -14.21
CA ALA A 253 -21.18 1.82 -15.30
C ALA A 253 -21.34 3.31 -14.97
N GLY A 254 -20.24 4.01 -14.70
CA GLY A 254 -20.25 5.43 -14.38
C GLY A 254 -18.85 5.97 -14.11
N ASP A 255 -18.30 6.63 -15.14
CA ASP A 255 -17.19 7.60 -15.18
C ASP A 255 -16.03 7.45 -14.18
N ALA A 256 -14.93 6.88 -14.71
CA ALA A 256 -13.60 7.05 -14.15
C ALA A 256 -13.17 8.53 -14.22
N PRO A 257 -12.54 9.08 -13.17
CA PRO A 257 -11.86 10.37 -13.29
C PRO A 257 -10.71 10.22 -14.29
N THR A 258 -10.62 11.19 -15.20
CA THR A 258 -9.60 11.28 -16.24
C THR A 258 -8.19 11.27 -15.66
N SER A 259 -7.35 10.47 -16.34
CA SER A 259 -5.89 10.39 -16.31
C SER A 259 -5.11 11.49 -15.58
N VAL A 260 -4.22 11.09 -14.67
CA VAL A 260 -3.02 11.87 -14.30
C VAL A 260 -1.82 10.93 -14.13
N GLU A 261 -0.75 11.22 -14.86
CA GLU A 261 0.61 10.73 -14.66
C GLU A 261 1.04 10.95 -13.19
N GLY A 262 1.21 9.91 -12.35
CA GLY A 262 1.61 10.16 -10.96
C GLY A 262 1.71 9.00 -9.98
N ALA A 263 1.21 7.81 -10.29
CA ALA A 263 1.13 6.73 -9.29
C ALA A 263 2.50 6.18 -8.83
N GLY A 264 3.53 6.18 -9.69
CA GLY A 264 4.91 5.84 -9.30
C GLY A 264 5.56 6.86 -8.38
N ALA A 265 5.04 8.10 -8.33
CA ALA A 265 5.49 9.10 -7.39
C ALA A 265 4.90 8.84 -6.00
N VAL A 266 3.61 8.47 -5.90
CA VAL A 266 2.90 8.18 -4.63
C VAL A 266 3.52 7.01 -3.85
N GLU A 267 3.94 5.92 -4.52
CA GLU A 267 4.65 4.81 -3.87
C GLU A 267 6.03 5.23 -3.34
N GLY A 268 6.78 6.04 -4.10
CA GLY A 268 8.03 6.64 -3.64
C GLY A 268 7.81 7.57 -2.43
N TRP A 269 6.78 8.40 -2.48
CA TRP A 269 6.44 9.32 -1.38
C TRP A 269 6.05 8.57 -0.10
N SER A 270 5.28 7.48 -0.22
CA SER A 270 4.88 6.65 0.92
C SER A 270 6.07 5.93 1.57
N ALA A 271 7.04 5.47 0.76
CA ALA A 271 8.27 4.86 1.29
C ALA A 271 9.17 5.88 1.98
N VAL A 272 9.24 7.11 1.44
CA VAL A 272 9.94 8.23 2.08
C VAL A 272 9.30 8.57 3.42
N ASP A 273 7.96 8.68 3.48
CA ASP A 273 7.23 8.89 4.72
C ASP A 273 7.52 7.79 5.74
N ALA A 274 7.38 6.52 5.35
CA ALA A 274 7.64 5.38 6.23
C ALA A 274 9.07 5.39 6.81
N TRP A 275 10.06 5.88 6.05
CA TRP A 275 11.42 6.05 6.57
C TRP A 275 11.51 7.20 7.59
N PHE A 276 10.83 8.32 7.33
CA PHE A 276 10.81 9.47 8.23
C PHE A 276 9.90 9.28 9.46
N GLU A 277 8.97 8.31 9.45
CA GLU A 277 8.07 8.04 10.59
C GLU A 277 8.82 7.74 11.90
N GLN A 278 10.10 7.35 11.84
CA GLN A 278 10.98 7.28 13.02
C GLN A 278 11.13 8.62 13.78
N LEU A 279 10.88 9.76 13.12
CA LEU A 279 10.84 11.11 13.72
C LEU A 279 9.48 11.46 14.34
N ALA A 280 8.45 10.67 14.03
CA ALA A 280 7.09 10.80 14.53
C ALA A 280 6.62 9.48 15.18
N PRO A 281 7.34 8.96 16.19
CA PRO A 281 6.98 7.70 16.82
C PRO A 281 5.57 7.79 17.39
N GLN A 282 4.74 6.82 17.04
CA GLN A 282 3.37 6.73 17.53
C GLN A 282 3.33 5.92 18.81
N ASP A 283 2.72 6.49 19.84
CA ASP A 283 2.42 5.78 21.08
C ASP A 283 1.04 5.09 21.00
N VAL A 284 0.71 4.35 22.06
CA VAL A 284 -0.55 3.61 22.14
C VAL A 284 -1.76 4.52 21.91
N ALA A 285 -1.76 5.74 22.44
CA ALA A 285 -2.90 6.65 22.30
C ALA A 285 -3.13 7.07 20.84
N LEU A 286 -2.07 7.39 20.09
CA LEU A 286 -2.19 7.74 18.67
C LEU A 286 -2.62 6.55 17.82
N VAL A 287 -2.05 5.36 18.07
CA VAL A 287 -2.43 4.14 17.37
C VAL A 287 -3.89 3.77 17.66
N ASP A 288 -4.32 3.91 18.91
CA ASP A 288 -5.69 3.60 19.34
C ASP A 288 -6.69 4.63 18.81
N ALA A 289 -6.33 5.92 18.72
CA ALA A 289 -7.16 6.94 18.08
C ALA A 289 -7.47 6.57 16.62
N ALA A 290 -6.45 6.20 15.85
CA ALA A 290 -6.62 5.75 14.46
C ALA A 290 -7.39 4.44 14.35
N ARG A 291 -7.25 3.53 15.32
CA ARG A 291 -8.01 2.27 15.35
C ARG A 291 -9.48 2.51 15.67
N SER A 292 -9.79 3.29 16.70
CA SER A 292 -11.16 3.55 17.13
C SER A 292 -11.97 4.34 16.12
N ALA A 293 -11.33 5.22 15.34
CA ALA A 293 -12.00 5.83 14.19
C ALA A 293 -12.44 4.77 13.17
N ARG A 294 -11.56 3.82 12.82
CA ARG A 294 -11.87 2.72 11.89
C ARG A 294 -12.92 1.76 12.44
N GLU A 295 -12.85 1.41 13.72
CA GLU A 295 -13.83 0.53 14.38
C GLU A 295 -15.23 1.14 14.49
N ALA A 296 -15.31 2.47 14.46
CA ALA A 296 -16.57 3.21 14.44
C ALA A 296 -16.98 3.65 13.02
N ASP A 297 -16.38 3.06 11.98
CA ASP A 297 -16.67 3.33 10.57
C ASP A 297 -16.51 4.81 10.14
N LEU A 298 -15.66 5.57 10.84
CA LEU A 298 -15.33 6.94 10.44
C LEU A 298 -14.47 6.92 9.16
N PRO A 299 -14.60 7.92 8.28
CA PRO A 299 -13.74 8.05 7.11
C PRO A 299 -12.24 8.02 7.45
N ASP A 300 -11.43 7.24 6.73
CA ASP A 300 -9.97 7.17 6.92
C ASP A 300 -9.23 8.35 6.25
N ILE A 301 -9.58 9.55 6.68
CA ILE A 301 -9.09 10.83 6.14
C ILE A 301 -8.21 11.60 7.12
N ALA A 302 -7.90 11.01 8.28
CA ALA A 302 -7.00 11.63 9.25
C ALA A 302 -5.62 11.91 8.64
N VAL A 303 -4.97 12.97 9.12
CA VAL A 303 -3.59 13.32 8.77
C VAL A 303 -2.63 12.14 9.03
N SER A 304 -1.56 12.05 8.25
CA SER A 304 -0.47 11.09 8.50
C SER A 304 0.27 11.39 9.81
N PRO A 305 1.06 10.44 10.35
CA PRO A 305 1.87 10.68 11.55
C PRO A 305 2.86 11.84 11.40
N LEU A 306 3.47 11.98 10.21
CA LEU A 306 4.39 13.08 9.91
C LEU A 306 3.69 14.43 9.85
N GLN A 307 2.49 14.49 9.25
CA GLN A 307 1.67 15.70 9.25
C GLN A 307 1.21 16.07 10.67
N GLY A 308 0.78 15.10 11.47
CA GLY A 308 0.47 15.31 12.88
C GLY A 308 1.66 15.85 13.68
N LYS A 309 2.84 15.24 13.50
CA LYS A 309 4.08 15.73 14.13
C LYS A 309 4.48 17.12 13.65
N PHE A 310 4.25 17.45 12.38
CA PHE A 310 4.46 18.78 11.84
C PHE A 310 3.57 19.83 12.53
N LEU A 311 2.26 19.56 12.67
CA LEU A 311 1.32 20.42 13.41
C LEU A 311 1.76 20.62 14.86
N HIS A 312 2.18 19.55 15.52
CA HIS A 312 2.73 19.60 16.88
C HIS A 312 3.96 20.54 16.98
N LEU A 313 4.90 20.44 16.04
CA LEU A 313 6.08 21.30 16.02
C LEU A 313 5.74 22.76 15.72
N LEU A 314 4.76 23.03 14.84
CA LEU A 314 4.28 24.39 14.57
C LEU A 314 3.66 25.01 15.83
N ALA A 315 2.80 24.27 16.54
CA ALA A 315 2.21 24.73 17.80
C ALA A 315 3.28 25.08 18.84
N GLN A 316 4.33 24.28 18.97
CA GLN A 316 5.47 24.59 19.84
C GLN A 316 6.27 25.81 19.35
N ALA A 317 6.53 25.91 18.04
CA ALA A 317 7.33 26.98 17.46
C ALA A 317 6.68 28.36 17.63
N VAL A 318 5.34 28.43 17.56
CA VAL A 318 4.60 29.69 17.80
C VAL A 318 4.31 29.95 19.28
N GLY A 319 4.70 29.01 20.17
CA GLY A 319 4.40 29.08 21.59
C GLY A 319 2.89 29.10 21.86
N ALA A 320 2.13 28.26 21.16
CA ALA A 320 0.68 28.20 21.29
C ALA A 320 0.28 27.76 22.70
N ARG A 321 -0.72 28.45 23.25
CA ARG A 321 -1.41 28.10 24.49
C ARG A 321 -2.88 27.81 24.24
N ARG A 322 -3.49 28.50 23.26
CA ARG A 322 -4.87 28.30 22.84
C ARG A 322 -4.92 27.93 21.35
N VAL A 323 -5.42 26.75 21.05
CA VAL A 323 -5.58 26.23 19.69
C VAL A 323 -7.05 26.10 19.35
N LEU A 324 -7.41 26.51 18.13
CA LEU A 324 -8.71 26.23 17.53
C LEU A 324 -8.53 25.22 16.39
N GLU A 325 -9.35 24.18 16.34
CA GLU A 325 -9.38 23.21 15.26
C GLU A 325 -10.77 23.15 14.62
N LEU A 326 -10.84 23.26 13.29
CA LEU A 326 -12.07 23.08 12.52
C LEU A 326 -11.97 21.71 11.83
N GLY A 327 -12.77 20.74 12.29
CA GLY A 327 -12.72 19.35 11.85
C GLY A 327 -12.01 18.45 12.86
N THR A 328 -12.79 17.76 13.69
CA THR A 328 -12.24 16.86 14.73
C THR A 328 -12.11 15.41 14.25
N LEU A 329 -13.10 14.91 13.49
CA LEU A 329 -13.23 13.51 13.12
C LEU A 329 -13.10 12.60 14.37
N GLY A 330 -12.11 11.70 14.38
CA GLY A 330 -11.81 10.81 15.51
C GLY A 330 -10.80 11.38 16.51
N GLY A 331 -10.31 12.60 16.30
CA GLY A 331 -9.42 13.31 17.24
C GLY A 331 -7.91 13.08 17.05
N TYR A 332 -7.47 12.47 15.94
CA TYR A 332 -6.04 12.15 15.75
C TYR A 332 -5.13 13.38 15.69
N SER A 333 -5.48 14.40 14.89
CA SER A 333 -4.75 15.69 14.84
C SER A 333 -4.88 16.45 16.16
N THR A 334 -6.06 16.43 16.78
CA THR A 334 -6.31 17.08 18.08
C THR A 334 -5.36 16.56 19.16
N LEU A 335 -5.07 15.25 19.19
CA LEU A 335 -4.09 14.68 20.12
C LEU A 335 -2.68 15.25 19.93
N TRP A 336 -2.23 15.41 18.70
CA TRP A 336 -0.93 16.01 18.39
C TRP A 336 -0.86 17.47 18.86
N LEU A 337 -1.94 18.22 18.61
CA LEU A 337 -2.08 19.62 19.01
C LEU A 337 -2.12 19.77 20.54
N ALA A 338 -2.97 19.02 21.24
CA ALA A 338 -3.08 19.07 22.70
C ALA A 338 -1.73 18.79 23.38
N ARG A 339 -1.01 17.77 22.91
CA ARG A 339 0.32 17.40 23.43
C ARG A 339 1.42 18.42 23.14
N ALA A 340 1.19 19.35 22.24
CA ALA A 340 2.16 20.42 21.96
C ALA A 340 2.08 21.57 22.98
N LEU A 341 0.95 21.68 23.70
CA LEU A 341 0.64 22.81 24.56
C LEU A 341 1.27 22.66 25.96
N PRO A 342 1.48 23.77 26.69
CA PRO A 342 1.78 23.70 28.11
C PRO A 342 0.62 23.08 28.91
N PRO A 343 0.83 22.65 30.17
CA PRO A 343 -0.21 22.01 30.98
C PRO A 343 -1.51 22.81 31.13
N ASP A 344 -1.43 24.14 31.08
CA ASP A 344 -2.54 25.09 31.17
C ASP A 344 -3.04 25.59 29.80
N GLY A 345 -2.58 24.97 28.71
CA GLY A 345 -3.06 25.23 27.36
C GLY A 345 -4.31 24.43 27.02
N THR A 346 -5.07 24.92 26.04
CA THR A 346 -6.34 24.32 25.62
C THR A 346 -6.49 24.22 24.11
N VAL A 347 -7.23 23.20 23.66
CA VAL A 347 -7.68 23.02 22.28
C VAL A 347 -9.20 23.07 22.25
N ALA A 348 -9.77 24.00 21.49
CA ALA A 348 -11.18 23.96 21.10
C ALA A 348 -11.29 23.32 19.72
N THR A 349 -11.99 22.20 19.60
CA THR A 349 -12.15 21.47 18.33
C THR A 349 -13.62 21.38 17.91
N LEU A 350 -13.90 21.70 16.64
CA LEU A 350 -15.25 21.80 16.10
C LEU A 350 -15.60 20.57 15.27
N GLU A 351 -16.68 19.89 15.64
CA GLU A 351 -17.17 18.70 14.94
C GLU A 351 -18.64 18.82 14.61
N VAL A 352 -19.00 18.57 13.34
CA VAL A 352 -20.40 18.66 12.90
C VAL A 352 -21.19 17.42 13.29
N SER A 353 -20.57 16.24 13.30
CA SER A 353 -21.21 14.96 13.59
C SER A 353 -21.19 14.66 15.09
N PRO A 354 -22.35 14.55 15.76
CA PRO A 354 -22.39 14.16 17.18
C PRO A 354 -21.74 12.79 17.43
N GLU A 355 -21.79 11.89 16.44
CA GLU A 355 -21.18 10.57 16.51
C GLU A 355 -19.65 10.63 16.48
N HIS A 356 -19.08 11.38 15.52
CA HIS A 356 -17.63 11.58 15.45
C HIS A 356 -17.13 12.26 16.73
N ALA A 357 -17.86 13.26 17.21
CA ALA A 357 -17.56 13.95 18.45
C ALA A 357 -17.57 13.01 19.68
N ARG A 358 -18.45 11.98 19.69
CA ARG A 358 -18.44 10.95 20.74
C ARG A 358 -17.15 10.13 20.68
N VAL A 359 -16.76 9.64 19.50
CA VAL A 359 -15.52 8.88 19.30
C VAL A 359 -14.27 9.69 19.67
N ALA A 360 -14.25 10.98 19.29
CA ALA A 360 -13.17 11.90 19.65
C ALA A 360 -13.07 12.07 21.17
N ARG A 361 -14.17 12.32 21.87
CA ARG A 361 -14.18 12.44 23.34
C ARG A 361 -13.65 11.18 24.03
N GLU A 362 -14.09 10.00 23.61
CA GLU A 362 -13.60 8.72 24.13
C GLU A 362 -12.10 8.54 23.87
N THR A 363 -11.61 9.04 22.75
CA THR A 363 -10.18 9.08 22.43
C THR A 363 -9.40 10.01 23.36
N PHE A 364 -9.92 11.21 23.65
CA PHE A 364 -9.26 12.17 24.54
C PHE A 364 -9.19 11.68 25.98
N VAL A 365 -10.26 11.07 26.49
CA VAL A 365 -10.28 10.47 27.83
C VAL A 365 -9.24 9.36 27.94
N ARG A 366 -9.17 8.46 26.95
CA ARG A 366 -8.17 7.38 26.94
C ARG A 366 -6.73 7.89 26.83
N ALA A 367 -6.54 8.99 26.10
CA ALA A 367 -5.24 9.63 25.95
C ALA A 367 -4.84 10.53 27.14
N GLY A 368 -5.76 10.78 28.08
CA GLY A 368 -5.54 11.62 29.27
C GLY A 368 -5.37 13.10 28.95
N VAL A 369 -6.04 13.60 27.90
CA VAL A 369 -6.00 15.02 27.48
C VAL A 369 -7.37 15.67 27.49
N ASP A 370 -8.40 15.00 28.00
CA ASP A 370 -9.78 15.49 28.03
C ASP A 370 -9.95 16.79 28.84
N ASP A 371 -9.12 17.01 29.87
CA ASP A 371 -9.11 18.27 30.62
C ASP A 371 -8.57 19.48 29.80
N GLN A 372 -7.87 19.23 28.70
CA GLN A 372 -7.30 20.28 27.82
C GLN A 372 -8.12 20.48 26.53
N VAL A 373 -9.03 19.57 26.20
CA VAL A 373 -9.71 19.55 24.91
C VAL A 373 -11.22 19.75 25.06
N GLU A 374 -11.72 20.86 24.51
CA GLU A 374 -13.15 21.13 24.41
C GLU A 374 -13.69 20.76 23.03
N VAL A 375 -14.64 19.82 22.98
CA VAL A 375 -15.30 19.39 21.73
C VAL A 375 -16.65 20.10 21.58
N LEU A 376 -16.71 21.04 20.63
CA LEU A 376 -17.90 21.83 20.32
C LEU A 376 -18.65 21.22 19.13
N VAL A 377 -19.86 20.72 19.38
CA VAL A 377 -20.66 20.03 18.34
C VAL A 377 -21.55 21.02 17.62
N GLY A 378 -21.41 21.07 16.29
CA GLY A 378 -22.25 21.88 15.41
C GLY A 378 -21.51 22.35 14.15
N PRO A 379 -22.20 23.02 13.22
CA PRO A 379 -21.56 23.59 12.05
C PRO A 379 -20.45 24.58 12.44
N ALA A 380 -19.27 24.45 11.83
CA ALA A 380 -18.11 25.26 12.16
C ALA A 380 -18.42 26.76 12.04
N ALA A 381 -19.00 27.20 10.92
CA ALA A 381 -19.32 28.61 10.69
C ALA A 381 -20.19 29.23 11.80
N GLN A 382 -21.25 28.52 12.22
CA GLN A 382 -22.15 28.99 13.29
C GLN A 382 -21.44 29.01 14.64
N THR A 383 -20.54 28.05 14.87
CA THR A 383 -19.78 27.98 16.11
C THR A 383 -18.76 29.11 16.18
N LEU A 384 -18.09 29.46 15.08
CA LEU A 384 -17.17 30.60 15.02
C LEU A 384 -17.90 31.92 15.32
N ASP A 385 -19.09 32.12 14.75
CA ASP A 385 -19.92 33.31 15.03
C ASP A 385 -20.29 33.40 16.51
N ARG A 386 -20.66 32.27 17.12
CA ARG A 386 -20.96 32.20 18.55
C ARG A 386 -19.73 32.53 19.41
N LEU A 387 -18.57 31.93 19.12
CA LEU A 387 -17.34 32.21 19.86
C LEU A 387 -16.95 33.69 19.76
N ALA A 388 -17.14 34.31 18.59
CA ALA A 388 -16.87 35.73 18.39
C ALA A 388 -17.85 36.61 19.19
N ALA A 389 -19.14 36.25 19.20
CA ALA A 389 -20.16 36.94 19.99
C ALA A 389 -19.93 36.81 21.50
N ASP A 390 -19.43 35.65 21.95
CA ASP A 390 -19.11 35.38 23.36
C ASP A 390 -17.85 36.14 23.84
N GLY A 391 -17.09 36.75 22.92
CA GLY A 391 -15.92 37.57 23.26
C GLY A 391 -14.80 36.76 23.91
N ILE A 392 -14.60 35.52 23.47
CA ILE A 392 -13.60 34.61 24.02
C ILE A 392 -12.17 35.16 23.88
N GLU A 393 -11.27 34.68 24.72
CA GLU A 393 -9.85 34.96 24.55
C GLU A 393 -9.34 34.44 23.19
N PRO A 394 -8.60 35.27 22.42
CA PRO A 394 -8.12 34.89 21.09
C PRO A 394 -7.24 33.63 21.08
N PHE A 395 -7.24 32.92 19.96
CA PHE A 395 -6.38 31.77 19.72
C PHE A 395 -5.01 32.19 19.18
N ASP A 396 -4.00 31.37 19.49
CA ASP A 396 -2.62 31.53 19.03
C ASP A 396 -2.34 30.78 17.73
N LEU A 397 -3.03 29.65 17.55
CA LEU A 397 -2.96 28.81 16.36
C LEU A 397 -4.35 28.29 15.99
N VAL A 398 -4.62 28.23 14.69
CA VAL A 398 -5.84 27.62 14.14
C VAL A 398 -5.46 26.56 13.12
N PHE A 399 -6.01 25.36 13.25
CA PHE A 399 -5.91 24.31 12.24
C PHE A 399 -7.27 24.15 11.54
N VAL A 400 -7.28 24.24 10.22
CA VAL A 400 -8.50 24.16 9.42
C VAL A 400 -8.44 22.93 8.52
N ASP A 401 -9.18 21.89 8.91
CA ASP A 401 -9.43 20.69 8.10
C ASP A 401 -10.93 20.39 8.02
N ALA A 402 -11.65 21.37 7.46
CA ALA A 402 -13.09 21.31 7.24
C ALA A 402 -13.42 21.31 5.73
N ASP A 403 -14.70 21.49 5.41
CA ASP A 403 -15.16 21.60 4.02
C ASP A 403 -14.47 22.77 3.30
N LYS A 404 -14.00 22.51 2.07
CA LYS A 404 -13.13 23.44 1.36
C LYS A 404 -13.91 24.60 0.72
N GLN A 405 -15.20 24.40 0.47
CA GLN A 405 -16.12 25.38 -0.11
C GLN A 405 -16.23 26.65 0.75
N THR A 406 -16.12 26.50 2.07
CA THR A 406 -16.37 27.55 3.07
C THR A 406 -15.07 28.20 3.58
N LEU A 407 -13.89 27.79 3.11
CA LEU A 407 -12.60 28.29 3.61
C LEU A 407 -12.46 29.81 3.64
N ALA A 408 -12.96 30.53 2.62
CA ALA A 408 -12.92 31.98 2.58
C ALA A 408 -13.74 32.61 3.73
N GLN A 409 -14.93 32.06 4.02
CA GLN A 409 -15.74 32.49 5.14
C GLN A 409 -15.07 32.15 6.48
N TYR A 410 -14.49 30.96 6.62
CA TYR A 410 -13.76 30.59 7.84
C TYR A 410 -12.60 31.54 8.11
N LEU A 411 -11.85 31.95 7.10
CA LEU A 411 -10.76 32.93 7.26
C LEU A 411 -11.28 34.28 7.80
N ASP A 412 -12.42 34.75 7.28
CA ASP A 412 -13.04 36.00 7.74
C ASP A 412 -13.49 35.93 9.19
N GLN A 413 -14.12 34.82 9.58
CA GLN A 413 -14.58 34.59 10.96
C GLN A 413 -13.40 34.43 11.92
N VAL A 414 -12.39 33.64 11.53
CA VAL A 414 -11.17 33.41 12.31
C VAL A 414 -10.38 34.70 12.52
N ALA A 415 -10.44 35.67 11.60
CA ALA A 415 -9.78 36.97 11.76
C ALA A 415 -10.15 37.71 13.06
N GLY A 416 -11.36 37.50 13.58
CA GLY A 416 -11.84 38.08 14.83
C GLY A 416 -11.54 37.23 16.08
N LEU A 417 -11.07 36.00 15.88
CA LEU A 417 -10.84 35.01 16.94
C LEU A 417 -9.36 34.75 17.21
N VAL A 418 -8.45 35.40 16.48
CA VAL A 418 -7.00 35.18 16.60
C VAL A 418 -6.26 36.46 16.96
N ARG A 419 -5.20 36.34 17.75
CA ARG A 419 -4.33 37.47 18.08
C ARG A 419 -3.47 37.89 16.89
N PRO A 420 -3.00 39.15 16.83
CA PRO A 420 -1.91 39.53 15.93
C PRO A 420 -0.70 38.60 16.09
N GLY A 421 -0.13 38.12 14.99
CA GLY A 421 0.96 37.16 14.97
C GLY A 421 0.55 35.68 15.05
N ALA A 422 -0.73 35.37 15.26
CA ALA A 422 -1.25 34.00 15.25
C ALA A 422 -1.06 33.31 13.90
N LEU A 423 -0.98 31.98 13.92
CA LEU A 423 -0.80 31.14 12.73
C LEU A 423 -2.09 30.36 12.42
N VAL A 424 -2.58 30.46 11.20
CA VAL A 424 -3.65 29.64 10.66
C VAL A 424 -3.05 28.66 9.67
N VAL A 425 -3.24 27.37 9.90
CA VAL A 425 -2.80 26.27 9.05
C VAL A 425 -4.03 25.68 8.37
N VAL A 426 -4.07 25.68 7.04
CA VAL A 426 -5.21 25.17 6.27
C VAL A 426 -4.77 23.95 5.48
N ASP A 427 -5.44 22.81 5.69
CA ASP A 427 -5.11 21.55 5.02
C ASP A 427 -5.85 21.38 3.67
N ASN A 428 -5.20 20.61 2.80
CA ASN A 428 -5.63 20.19 1.49
C ASN A 428 -5.86 21.35 0.49
N VAL A 429 -4.94 22.32 0.46
CA VAL A 429 -5.07 23.51 -0.40
C VAL A 429 -4.50 23.31 -1.82
N VAL A 430 -3.88 22.17 -2.12
CA VAL A 430 -3.26 21.92 -3.43
C VAL A 430 -4.14 21.03 -4.29
N ARG A 431 -4.92 20.13 -3.67
CA ARG A 431 -5.96 19.33 -4.34
C ARG A 431 -5.44 18.55 -5.55
N GLY A 432 -4.32 17.86 -5.41
CA GLY A 432 -3.68 17.15 -6.53
C GLY A 432 -3.23 18.06 -7.68
N GLY A 433 -3.03 19.36 -7.41
CA GLY A 433 -2.68 20.37 -8.42
C GLY A 433 -3.89 20.99 -9.12
N ALA A 434 -5.11 20.54 -8.86
CA ALA A 434 -6.32 20.99 -9.55
C ALA A 434 -6.59 22.50 -9.39
N VAL A 435 -6.06 23.12 -8.34
CA VAL A 435 -6.24 24.57 -8.07
C VAL A 435 -5.68 25.48 -9.16
N VAL A 436 -4.82 24.99 -10.06
CA VAL A 436 -4.31 25.80 -11.19
C VAL A 436 -5.36 26.02 -12.28
N ASP A 437 -6.36 25.14 -12.38
CA ASP A 437 -7.45 25.25 -13.34
C ASP A 437 -8.53 26.18 -12.81
N ALA A 438 -8.66 27.35 -13.42
CA ALA A 438 -9.65 28.35 -13.04
C ALA A 438 -11.09 27.90 -13.30
N GLN A 439 -11.31 27.01 -14.27
CA GLN A 439 -12.64 26.54 -14.67
C GLN A 439 -12.97 25.15 -14.12
N HIS A 440 -12.16 24.65 -13.18
CA HIS A 440 -12.34 23.31 -12.62
C HIS A 440 -13.76 23.13 -12.04
N PRO A 441 -14.48 22.03 -12.36
CA PRO A 441 -15.90 21.87 -12.02
C PRO A 441 -16.16 21.50 -10.55
N ASP A 442 -15.14 21.12 -9.79
CA ASP A 442 -15.27 20.77 -8.37
C ASP A 442 -15.33 22.03 -7.48
N ASP A 443 -16.47 22.23 -6.81
CA ASP A 443 -16.70 23.34 -5.87
C ASP A 443 -15.68 23.43 -4.74
N ARG A 444 -15.06 22.30 -4.35
CA ARG A 444 -14.00 22.27 -3.33
C ARG A 444 -12.73 22.96 -3.84
N VAL A 445 -12.38 22.74 -5.10
CA VAL A 445 -11.24 23.41 -5.76
C VAL A 445 -11.53 24.91 -5.88
N GLN A 446 -12.75 25.28 -6.28
CA GLN A 446 -13.16 26.68 -6.35
C GLN A 446 -13.19 27.35 -4.97
N GLY A 447 -13.54 26.61 -3.91
CA GLY A 447 -13.47 27.06 -2.53
C GLY A 447 -12.06 27.45 -2.10
N VAL A 448 -11.07 26.61 -2.40
CA VAL A 448 -9.66 26.93 -2.13
C VAL A 448 -9.20 28.16 -2.93
N ARG A 449 -9.60 28.27 -4.21
CA ARG A 449 -9.24 29.43 -5.04
C ARG A 449 -9.80 30.74 -4.46
N ARG A 450 -11.07 30.77 -4.06
CA ARG A 450 -11.68 31.91 -3.36
C ARG A 450 -10.97 32.24 -2.04
N PHE A 451 -10.54 31.23 -1.29
CA PHE A 451 -9.73 31.43 -0.09
C PHE A 451 -8.40 32.12 -0.41
N VAL A 452 -7.67 31.69 -1.44
CA VAL A 452 -6.41 32.32 -1.85
C VAL A 452 -6.64 33.76 -2.29
N GLU A 453 -7.69 34.03 -3.09
CA GLU A 453 -8.09 35.39 -3.47
C GLU A 453 -8.34 36.26 -2.23
N ARG A 454 -9.09 35.73 -1.26
CA ARG A 454 -9.39 36.44 0.00
C ARG A 454 -8.14 36.75 0.83
N VAL A 455 -7.18 35.81 0.90
CA VAL A 455 -5.89 36.02 1.58
C VAL A 455 -5.09 37.15 0.92
N VAL A 456 -5.06 37.19 -0.42
CA VAL A 456 -4.32 38.21 -1.18
C VAL A 456 -4.95 39.60 -1.05
N GLU A 457 -6.27 39.68 -1.00
CA GLU A 457 -7.01 40.94 -0.91
C GLU A 457 -7.00 41.57 0.50
N ASP A 458 -6.80 40.76 1.55
CA ASP A 458 -6.87 41.21 2.93
C ASP A 458 -5.46 41.47 3.52
N PRO A 459 -5.07 42.73 3.72
CA PRO A 459 -3.71 43.09 4.17
C PRO A 459 -3.40 42.63 5.60
N ARG A 460 -4.40 42.11 6.32
CA ARG A 460 -4.23 41.58 7.67
C ARG A 460 -3.58 40.20 7.68
N TRP A 461 -3.38 39.59 6.51
CA TRP A 461 -2.78 38.27 6.33
C TRP A 461 -1.46 38.36 5.57
N ASP A 462 -0.49 37.59 6.03
CA ASP A 462 0.73 37.25 5.29
C ASP A 462 0.75 35.73 5.15
N ALA A 463 1.12 35.20 3.98
CA ALA A 463 0.87 33.78 3.70
C ALA A 463 1.86 33.14 2.73
N THR A 464 1.96 31.81 2.86
CA THR A 464 2.59 30.93 1.88
C THR A 464 1.80 29.62 1.78
N ALA A 465 2.03 28.86 0.71
CA ALA A 465 1.52 27.51 0.56
C ALA A 465 2.65 26.56 0.20
N LEU A 466 2.66 25.39 0.84
CA LEU A 466 3.65 24.34 0.61
C LEU A 466 2.93 23.10 0.12
N GLN A 467 3.35 22.64 -1.05
CA GLN A 467 2.91 21.38 -1.60
C GLN A 467 3.58 20.24 -0.85
N THR A 468 2.81 19.19 -0.56
CA THR A 468 3.27 17.97 0.04
C THR A 468 2.95 16.78 -0.84
N VAL A 469 3.85 15.82 -0.77
CA VAL A 469 3.71 14.53 -1.41
C VAL A 469 4.06 13.48 -0.39
N GLY A 470 3.21 12.47 -0.21
CA GLY A 470 3.39 11.50 0.88
C GLY A 470 2.47 10.30 0.78
N SER A 471 2.39 9.55 1.88
CA SER A 471 1.45 8.45 2.13
C SER A 471 -0.02 8.83 1.95
N LYS A 472 -0.33 10.13 1.98
CA LYS A 472 -1.67 10.70 1.74
C LYS A 472 -1.85 11.26 0.31
N GLY A 473 -0.91 10.99 -0.59
CA GLY A 473 -0.95 11.45 -1.99
C GLY A 473 -0.30 12.82 -2.19
N TYR A 474 -0.74 13.54 -3.22
CA TYR A 474 -0.27 14.88 -3.58
C TYR A 474 -1.29 15.93 -3.11
N ASP A 475 -0.92 16.71 -2.09
CA ASP A 475 -1.70 17.84 -1.63
C ASP A 475 -0.79 18.94 -1.04
N GLY A 476 -1.18 19.61 0.05
CA GLY A 476 -0.37 20.62 0.72
C GLY A 476 -1.12 21.45 1.75
N PHE A 477 -0.37 22.30 2.45
CA PHE A 477 -0.87 23.21 3.48
C PHE A 477 -0.70 24.67 3.05
N ALA A 478 -1.66 25.52 3.41
CA ALA A 478 -1.42 26.96 3.49
C ALA A 478 -1.06 27.35 4.92
N LEU A 479 -0.04 28.19 5.06
CA LEU A 479 0.33 28.84 6.30
C LEU A 479 -0.03 30.32 6.17
N VAL A 480 -0.99 30.77 6.97
CA VAL A 480 -1.49 32.15 6.95
C VAL A 480 -1.25 32.76 8.32
N ARG A 481 -0.40 33.77 8.38
CA ARG A 481 -0.04 34.48 9.61
C ARG A 481 -0.83 35.77 9.71
N ARG A 482 -1.43 36.01 10.87
CA ARG A 482 -2.05 37.30 11.19
C ARG A 482 -0.96 38.37 11.31
N THR A 483 -1.00 39.40 10.48
CA THR A 483 -0.02 40.49 10.56
C THR A 483 -0.17 41.27 11.87
N THR A 484 0.94 41.83 12.36
CA THR A 484 0.99 42.63 13.59
C THR A 484 0.72 44.12 13.37
N ALA A 485 0.26 44.50 12.18
CA ALA A 485 0.03 45.89 11.77
C ALA A 485 -1.07 46.58 12.58
#